data_AF-A0A0J5KKT6-F1
#
_entry.id   AF-A0A0J5KKT6-F1
#
_cell.length_a   1.000
_cell.length_b   1.000
_cell.length_c   1.000
_cell.angle_alpha   90.00
_cell.angle_beta   90.00
_cell.angle_gamma   90.00
#
_symmetry.space_group_name_H-M   'P 1'
#
loop_
_entity.id
_entity.type
_entity.pdbx_description
1 polymer ?
#
loop_
_entity_poly.entity_id
_entity_poly.type
_entity_poly.pdbx_seq_one_letter_code
_entity_poly.pdbx_strand_id
1 'polypeptide(L)' 'MEQFPIDNVTLARRIEALENAFTVALHAVSTAMPSVKNNVIENLNQLAALYESKDPVITSTTKALVHRIEALNPTIKE' A
#
# COMPACT_ATOMS: atom_id res chain seq x y z
N MET A 1 -9.90 -6.01 33.75
CA MET A 1 -9.31 -5.96 32.40
C MET A 1 -7.97 -5.28 32.54
N GLU A 2 -6.87 -6.02 32.42
CA GLU A 2 -5.52 -5.45 32.46
C GLU A 2 -5.27 -4.73 31.13
N GLN A 3 -5.18 -3.40 31.20
CA GLN A 3 -4.72 -2.58 30.09
C GLN A 3 -3.20 -2.75 30.01
N PHE A 4 -2.72 -3.59 29.09
CA PHE A 4 -1.30 -3.58 28.75
C PHE A 4 -0.97 -2.18 28.20
N PRO A 5 -0.01 -1.45 28.79
CA PRO A 5 0.40 -0.16 28.23
C PRO A 5 0.90 -0.40 26.81
N ILE A 6 0.31 0.30 25.84
CA ILE A 6 0.78 0.28 24.47
C ILE A 6 2.21 0.83 24.49
N ASP A 7 3.19 0.00 24.15
CA ASP A 7 4.57 0.45 23.98
C ASP A 7 4.65 1.29 22.70
N ASN A 8 4.39 2.58 22.89
CA ASN A 8 4.37 3.57 21.81
C ASN A 8 5.73 3.68 21.10
N VAL A 9 6.85 3.37 21.76
CA VAL A 9 8.19 3.39 21.14
C VAL A 9 8.34 2.22 20.19
N THR A 10 7.95 1.02 20.63
CA THR A 10 7.97 -0.17 19.76
C THR A 10 6.97 -0.03 18.62
N LEU A 11 5.78 0.54 18.85
CA LEU A 11 4.81 0.81 17.80
C LEU A 11 5.36 1.80 16.77
N ALA A 12 5.95 2.92 17.20
CA ALA A 12 6.53 3.92 16.31
C ALA A 12 7.64 3.33 15.43
N ARG A 13 8.56 2.53 16.00
CA ARG A 13 9.62 1.85 15.24
C ARG A 13 9.06 0.87 14.20
N ARG A 14 7.97 0.17 14.51
CA ARG A 14 7.30 -0.73 13.55
C ARG A 14 6.65 0.04 12.42
N ILE A 15 6.03 1.19 12.71
CA ILE A 15 5.46 2.07 11.68
C ILE A 15 6.56 2.58 10.76
N GLU A 16 7.65 3.10 11.31
CA GLU A 16 8.80 3.60 10.53
C GLU A 16 9.42 2.51 9.65
N ALA A 17 9.61 1.30 10.19
CA ALA A 17 10.10 0.16 9.41
C ALA A 17 9.15 -0.22 8.25
N LEU A 18 7.84 -0.16 8.50
CA LEU A 18 6.83 -0.40 7.46
C LEU A 18 6.87 0.69 6.39
N GLU A 19 6.94 1.97 6.76
CA GLU A 19 7.03 3.10 5.83
C GLU A 19 8.28 3.01 4.94
N ASN A 20 9.42 2.62 5.51
CA ASN A 20 10.66 2.40 4.77
C ASN A 20 10.54 1.24 3.78
N ALA A 21 9.99 0.10 4.23
CA ALA A 21 9.76 -1.04 3.34
C ALA A 21 8.81 -0.69 2.19
N PHE A 22 7.74 0.07 2.47
CA PHE A 22 6.81 0.56 1.46
C PHE A 22 7.48 1.48 0.45
N THR A 23 8.35 2.38 0.91
CA THR A 23 9.08 3.30 0.03
C THR A 23 9.98 2.53 -0.94
N VAL A 24 10.73 1.53 -0.44
CA VAL A 24 11.56 0.66 -1.28
C VAL A 24 10.72 -0.13 -2.28
N ALA A 25 9.59 -0.69 -1.83
CA ALA A 25 8.68 -1.43 -2.71
C ALA A 25 8.12 -0.54 -3.83
N LEU A 26 7.71 0.70 -3.52
CA LEU A 26 7.22 1.64 -4.53
C LEU A 26 8.28 2.00 -5.56
N HIS A 27 9.53 2.18 -5.13
CA HIS A 27 10.65 2.41 -6.05
C HIS A 27 10.96 1.17 -6.92
N ALA A 28 10.83 -0.03 -6.36
CA ALA A 28 10.96 -1.27 -7.15
C ALA A 28 9.84 -1.37 -8.21
N VAL A 29 8.60 -1.02 -7.85
CA VAL A 29 7.47 -0.99 -8.79
C VAL A 29 7.67 0.06 -9.88
N SER A 30 8.19 1.26 -9.57
CA SER A 30 8.41 2.30 -10.59
C SER A 30 9.43 1.91 -11.66
N THR A 31 10.40 1.07 -11.30
CA THR A 31 11.43 0.54 -12.22
C THR A 31 11.03 -0.78 -12.89
N ALA A 32 9.91 -1.38 -12.49
CA ALA A 32 9.42 -2.63 -13.06
C ALA A 32 8.88 -2.48 -14.50
N MET A 33 8.74 -3.61 -15.20
CA MET A 33 8.07 -3.65 -16.51
C MET A 33 6.60 -3.22 -16.37
N PRO A 34 5.99 -2.59 -17.41
CA PRO A 34 4.58 -2.18 -17.38
C PRO A 34 3.60 -3.30 -17.01
N SER A 35 3.82 -4.53 -17.50
CA SER A 35 2.99 -5.69 -17.17
C SER A 35 2.99 -5.99 -15.66
N VAL A 36 4.14 -5.86 -15.00
CA VAL A 36 4.26 -6.06 -13.55
C VAL A 36 3.54 -4.94 -12.80
N LYS A 37 3.62 -3.69 -13.26
CA LYS A 37 2.89 -2.55 -12.68
C LYS A 37 1.38 -2.77 -12.76
N ASN A 38 0.88 -3.24 -13.91
CA ASN A 38 -0.54 -3.55 -14.10
C ASN A 38 -1.01 -4.66 -13.16
N ASN A 39 -0.22 -5.73 -13.01
CA ASN A 39 -0.54 -6.81 -12.06
C ASN A 39 -0.60 -6.30 -10.61
N VAL A 40 0.30 -5.40 -10.22
CA VAL A 40 0.27 -4.77 -8.88
C VAL A 40 -1.00 -3.94 -8.70
N ILE A 41 -1.37 -3.11 -9.68
CA ILE A 41 -2.60 -2.31 -9.66
C ILE A 41 -3.84 -3.21 -9.55
N GLU A 42 -3.91 -4.28 -10.34
CA GLU A 42 -5.02 -5.22 -10.31
C GLU A 42 -5.14 -5.90 -8.94
N ASN A 43 -4.04 -6.41 -8.40
CA ASN A 43 -4.03 -7.04 -7.08
C ASN A 43 -4.46 -6.07 -5.97
N LEU A 44 -4.03 -4.81 -6.02
CA LEU A 44 -4.46 -3.78 -5.07
C LEU A 44 -5.95 -3.48 -5.20
N ASN A 45 -6.48 -3.38 -6.43
CA ASN A 45 -7.91 -3.18 -6.65
C ASN A 45 -8.75 -4.38 -6.15
N GLN A 46 -8.28 -5.61 -6.37
CA GLN A 46 -8.92 -6.82 -5.83
C GLN A 46 -8.90 -6.80 -4.29
N LEU A 47 -7.79 -6.43 -3.67
CA LEU A 47 -7.69 -6.28 -2.21
C LEU A 47 -8.68 -5.24 -1.69
N ALA A 48 -8.78 -4.07 -2.33
CA ALA A 48 -9.74 -3.05 -1.93
C ALA A 48 -11.19 -3.57 -2.00
N ALA A 49 -11.55 -4.33 -3.04
CA ALA A 49 -12.87 -4.93 -3.17
C ALA A 49 -13.16 -5.97 -2.07
N LEU A 50 -12.16 -6.78 -1.68
CA LEU A 50 -12.31 -7.77 -0.60
C LEU A 50 -12.57 -7.14 0.78
N TYR A 51 -12.17 -5.89 0.96
CA TYR A 51 -12.28 -5.14 2.21
C TYR A 51 -13.34 -4.04 2.19
N GLU A 52 -14.03 -3.82 1.07
CA GLU A 52 -14.97 -2.71 0.86
C GLU A 52 -16.08 -2.64 1.92
N SER A 53 -16.57 -3.80 2.39
CA SER A 53 -17.58 -3.91 3.46
C SER A 53 -17.02 -4.24 4.84
N LYS A 54 -15.71 -4.45 4.96
CA LYS A 54 -15.05 -4.91 6.19
C LYS A 54 -14.27 -3.80 6.88
N ASP A 55 -13.53 -3.03 6.09
CA ASP A 55 -12.65 -1.98 6.58
C ASP A 55 -12.52 -0.85 5.54
N PRO A 56 -13.17 0.31 5.79
CA PRO A 56 -13.10 1.45 4.88
C PRO A 56 -11.71 2.11 4.87
N VAL A 57 -10.91 1.95 5.94
CA VAL A 57 -9.54 2.47 6.00
C VAL A 57 -8.67 1.67 5.04
N ILE A 58 -8.69 0.34 5.11
CA ILE A 58 -7.94 -0.52 4.16
C ILE A 58 -8.35 -0.21 2.72
N THR A 59 -9.66 -0.09 2.47
CA THR A 59 -10.18 0.22 1.13
C THR A 59 -9.67 1.55 0.60
N SER A 60 -9.76 2.62 1.40
CA SER A 60 -9.33 3.97 1.00
C SER A 60 -7.81 4.09 0.84
N THR A 61 -7.02 3.51 1.76
CA THR A 61 -5.56 3.50 1.68
C THR A 61 -5.07 2.72 0.46
N THR A 62 -5.71 1.58 0.15
CA THR A 62 -5.34 0.76 -1.01
C THR A 62 -5.63 1.50 -2.32
N LYS A 63 -6.80 2.16 -2.44
CA LYS A 63 -7.13 3.00 -3.61
C LYS A 63 -6.18 4.20 -3.75
N ALA A 64 -5.79 4.84 -2.66
CA ALA A 64 -4.81 5.93 -2.68
C ALA A 64 -3.41 5.46 -3.16
N LEU A 65 -3.03 4.23 -2.82
CA LEU A 65 -1.78 3.63 -3.29
C LEU A 65 -1.81 3.36 -4.80
N VAL A 66 -2.92 2.81 -5.33
CA VAL A 66 -3.13 2.62 -6.77
C VAL A 66 -2.94 3.94 -7.52
N HIS A 67 -3.64 4.99 -7.08
CA HIS A 67 -3.55 6.32 -7.69
C HIS A 67 -2.12 6.88 -7.69
N ARG A 68 -1.35 6.66 -6.60
CA ARG A 68 0.06 7.05 -6.54
C ARG A 68 0.93 6.28 -7.52
N ILE A 69 0.72 4.97 -7.66
CA ILE A 69 1.46 4.14 -8.62
C ILE A 69 1.16 4.58 -10.05
N GLU A 70 -0.10 4.84 -10.38
CA GLU A 70 -0.51 5.34 -11.70
C GLU A 70 0.10 6.72 -11.99
N ALA A 71 0.05 7.65 -11.03
CA ALA A 71 0.60 9.00 -11.19
C ALA A 71 2.13 9.00 -11.40
N LEU A 72 2.85 8.08 -10.75
CA LEU A 72 4.30 7.92 -10.90
C LEU A 72 4.69 7.22 -12.21
N ASN A 73 3.73 6.61 -12.92
CA ASN A 73 3.98 5.78 -14.09
C ASN A 73 3.02 6.12 -15.24
N PRO A 74 3.18 7.28 -15.88
CA PRO A 74 2.26 7.76 -16.94
C PRO A 74 2.21 6.86 -18.19
N THR A 75 3.17 5.95 -18.37
CA THR A 75 3.21 4.95 -19.46
C THR A 75 2.31 3.74 -19.24
N ILE A 76 1.51 3.69 -18.16
CA ILE A 76 0.49 2.64 -17.93
C ILE A 76 -0.74 2.79 -18.86
N LYS A 77 -0.73 3.76 -19.77
CA LYS A 77 -1.63 3.79 -20.93
C LYS A 77 -0.86 3.65 -22.24
N GLU A 78 -0.70 2.40 -22.68
CA GLU A 78 -0.77 1.97 -24.10
C GLU A 78 -1.43 0.60 -24.17
#